data_AF-Q2HDD4-F1
#
_entry.id   AF-Q2HDD4-F1
#
_cell.length_a   1.000
_cell.length_b   1.000
_cell.length_c   1.000
_cell.angle_alpha   90.00
_cell.angle_beta   90.00
_cell.angle_gamma   90.00
#
_symmetry.space_group_name_H-M   'P 1'
#
loop_
_entity.id
_entity.type
_entity.pdbx_description
1 polymer ?
#
loop_
_entity_poly.entity_id
_entity_poly.type
_entity_poly.pdbx_seq_one_letter_code
_entity_poly.pdbx_strand_id
1 'polypeptide(L)'
;MDALRSAIQPITHNLPGPIRDLGESIIGDACYKALLLDVDLENTACVKLAVSKGLGIGIVGASSIVKVPQILKLVQSQSASGVSFLSYLLETSSYLISLVYNVRNAFPFSTYGETALVLGQNVIITVLVLNYSGRASMAALFVAALAASVVTLFSENLVDMQNLRYLQAGAGALGVASKVPQILAILQEGGTGQLSAFTVFNYLLGSLARVFTTLQEVDDKLILYGFVAGFALNLVLALQMVYYWNAPSAKAKGKQKEVPVAAPVSATTTSTPKSKGPTTRRRG
;
A
#
# COMPACT_ATOMS: atom_id res chain seq x y z
N MET A 1 8.65 33.83 -17.67
CA MET A 1 9.66 33.11 -16.86
C MET A 1 10.51 34.08 -16.05
N ASP A 2 10.87 35.23 -16.62
CA ASP A 2 11.73 36.23 -15.95
C ASP A 2 11.10 36.86 -14.70
N ALA A 3 9.79 37.17 -14.74
CA ALA A 3 9.08 37.69 -13.57
C ALA A 3 9.02 36.67 -12.40
N LEU A 4 9.01 35.37 -12.71
CA LEU A 4 9.03 34.29 -11.73
C LEU A 4 10.44 34.10 -11.15
N ARG A 5 11.47 34.14 -12.02
CA ARG A 5 12.90 34.13 -11.64
C ARG A 5 13.20 35.29 -10.69
N SER A 6 12.82 36.52 -11.05
CA SER A 6 13.09 37.72 -10.24
C SER A 6 12.37 37.73 -8.89
N ALA A 7 11.21 37.06 -8.79
CA ALA A 7 10.46 36.98 -7.54
C ALA A 7 10.96 35.85 -6.61
N ILE A 8 11.44 34.74 -7.16
CA ILE A 8 11.82 33.54 -6.39
C ILE A 8 13.31 33.53 -6.03
N GLN A 9 14.22 33.95 -6.92
CA GLN A 9 15.66 33.97 -6.69
C GLN A 9 16.12 34.63 -5.37
N PRO A 10 15.60 35.80 -4.95
CA PRO A 10 16.01 36.39 -3.68
C PRO A 10 15.55 35.57 -2.47
N ILE A 11 14.48 34.79 -2.60
CA ILE A 11 14.00 33.87 -1.57
C ILE A 11 14.87 32.59 -1.59
N THR A 12 15.19 32.06 -2.78
CA THR A 12 15.96 30.82 -2.91
C THR A 12 17.43 30.96 -2.52
N HIS A 13 18.05 32.12 -2.74
CA HIS A 13 19.43 32.38 -2.29
C HIS A 13 19.57 32.64 -0.80
N ASN A 14 18.49 33.03 -0.11
CA ASN A 14 18.48 33.32 1.32
C ASN A 14 17.96 32.16 2.17
N LEU A 15 17.86 30.93 1.62
CA LEU A 15 17.44 29.80 2.45
C LEU A 15 18.45 29.50 3.55
N PRO A 16 17.98 29.22 4.78
CA PRO A 16 18.81 28.71 5.85
C PRO A 16 19.59 27.47 5.42
N GLY A 17 20.85 27.38 5.85
CA GLY A 17 21.75 26.24 5.56
C GLY A 17 21.10 24.86 5.69
N PRO A 18 20.37 24.56 6.79
CA PRO A 18 19.71 23.25 6.94
C PRO A 18 18.71 22.91 5.84
N ILE A 19 18.01 23.90 5.26
CA ILE A 19 17.04 23.67 4.20
C ILE A 19 17.73 23.51 2.84
N ARG A 20 18.81 24.27 2.63
CA ARG A 20 19.66 24.12 1.44
C ARG A 20 20.30 22.74 1.40
N ASP A 21 20.94 22.33 2.50
CA ASP A 21 21.62 21.04 2.61
C ASP A 21 20.64 19.87 2.46
N LEU A 22 19.41 20.02 2.98
CA LEU A 22 18.33 19.06 2.76
C LEU A 22 17.89 19.00 1.29
N GLY A 23 17.73 20.15 0.63
CA GLY A 23 17.40 20.21 -0.79
C GLY A 23 18.48 19.59 -1.67
N GLU A 24 19.74 19.94 -1.45
CA GLU A 24 20.90 19.36 -2.13
C GLU A 24 20.99 17.85 -1.91
N SER A 25 20.67 17.37 -0.71
CA SER A 25 20.63 15.92 -0.40
C SER A 25 19.50 15.18 -1.13
N ILE A 26 18.34 15.82 -1.36
CA ILE A 26 17.16 15.17 -1.96
C ILE A 26 17.22 15.12 -3.49
N ILE A 27 17.57 16.24 -4.13
CA ILE A 27 17.56 16.37 -5.60
C ILE A 27 18.96 16.42 -6.23
N GLY A 28 20.02 16.52 -5.43
CA GLY A 28 21.42 16.63 -5.88
C GLY A 28 21.84 18.07 -6.16
N ASP A 29 23.13 18.38 -5.95
CA ASP A 29 23.70 19.73 -6.08
C ASP A 29 23.44 20.36 -7.47
N ALA A 30 23.57 19.59 -8.54
CA ALA A 30 23.34 20.07 -9.91
C ALA A 30 21.88 20.47 -10.17
N CYS A 31 20.91 19.66 -9.71
CA CYS A 31 19.49 19.98 -9.86
C CYS A 31 19.01 20.99 -8.82
N TYR A 32 19.62 21.06 -7.63
CA TYR A 32 19.37 22.11 -6.67
C TYR A 32 19.76 23.48 -7.23
N LYS A 33 20.95 23.59 -7.83
CA LYS A 33 21.41 24.79 -8.52
C LYS A 33 20.50 25.16 -9.68
N ALA A 34 20.29 24.25 -10.62
CA ALA A 34 19.46 24.52 -11.80
C ALA A 34 18.02 24.91 -11.41
N LEU A 35 17.39 24.22 -10.46
CA LEU A 35 15.96 24.39 -10.20
C LEU A 35 15.62 25.43 -9.13
N LEU A 36 16.42 25.54 -8.06
CA LEU A 36 16.14 26.45 -6.94
C LEU A 36 16.93 27.76 -7.05
N LEU A 37 18.22 27.71 -7.40
CA LEU A 37 19.04 28.93 -7.50
C LEU A 37 18.84 29.63 -8.85
N ASP A 38 18.87 28.89 -9.95
CA ASP A 38 18.76 29.45 -11.30
C ASP A 38 17.30 29.51 -11.80
N VAL A 39 16.37 28.80 -11.14
CA VAL A 39 14.94 28.65 -11.53
C VAL A 39 14.81 28.26 -13.01
N ASP A 40 15.66 27.34 -13.44
CA ASP A 40 15.72 26.80 -14.78
C ASP A 40 14.75 25.63 -14.95
N LEU A 41 13.48 25.97 -15.17
CA LEU A 41 12.41 25.00 -15.41
C LEU A 41 12.48 24.35 -16.80
N GLU A 42 13.41 24.77 -17.66
CA GLU A 42 13.65 24.14 -18.97
C GLU A 42 14.47 22.85 -18.84
N ASN A 43 15.17 22.66 -17.72
CA ASN A 43 15.84 21.41 -17.39
C ASN A 43 14.81 20.33 -16.99
N THR A 44 14.17 19.75 -18.00
CA THR A 44 13.10 18.76 -17.84
C THR A 44 13.53 17.52 -17.04
N ALA A 45 14.81 17.16 -17.04
CA ALA A 45 15.34 16.06 -16.24
C ALA A 45 15.30 16.41 -14.73
N CYS A 46 15.81 17.58 -14.36
CA CYS A 46 15.78 18.04 -12.97
C CYS A 46 14.36 18.33 -12.49
N VAL A 47 13.48 18.87 -13.34
CA VAL A 47 12.05 19.05 -13.00
C VAL A 47 11.39 17.71 -12.70
N LYS A 48 11.54 16.71 -13.58
CA LYS A 48 10.95 15.38 -13.37
C LYS A 48 11.46 14.72 -12.10
N LEU A 49 12.77 14.82 -11.82
CA LEU A 49 13.37 14.28 -10.61
C LEU A 49 12.84 14.99 -9.36
N ALA A 50 12.78 16.33 -9.36
CA ALA A 50 12.26 17.10 -8.23
C ALA A 50 10.78 16.80 -7.95
N VAL A 51 9.95 16.72 -9.00
CA VAL A 51 8.55 16.30 -8.88
C VAL A 51 8.44 14.88 -8.34
N SER A 52 9.28 13.94 -8.83
CA SER A 52 9.31 12.56 -8.34
C SER A 52 9.64 12.49 -6.85
N LYS A 53 10.71 13.15 -6.42
CA LYS A 53 11.12 13.20 -5.00
C LYS A 53 10.05 13.84 -4.13
N GLY A 54 9.45 14.95 -4.59
CA GLY A 54 8.37 15.62 -3.88
C GLY A 54 7.13 14.72 -3.71
N LEU A 55 6.72 14.03 -4.79
CA LEU A 55 5.64 13.04 -4.74
C LEU A 55 5.98 11.89 -3.79
N GLY A 56 7.20 11.34 -3.88
CA GLY A 56 7.67 10.26 -3.00
C GLY A 56 7.61 10.65 -1.53
N ILE A 57 8.15 11.81 -1.16
CA ILE A 57 8.11 12.33 0.22
C ILE A 57 6.66 12.56 0.67
N GLY A 58 5.81 13.12 -0.20
CA GLY A 58 4.38 13.31 0.10
C GLY A 58 3.66 11.99 0.37
N ILE A 59 3.92 10.97 -0.45
CA ILE A 59 3.36 9.62 -0.28
C ILE A 59 3.86 8.99 1.04
N VAL A 60 5.16 9.06 1.32
CA VAL A 60 5.76 8.58 2.58
C VAL A 60 5.11 9.29 3.78
N GLY A 61 5.00 10.62 3.73
CA GLY A 61 4.36 11.41 4.77
C GLY A 61 2.90 11.01 5.00
N ALA A 62 2.10 10.91 3.93
CA ALA A 62 0.71 10.48 4.04
C ALA A 62 0.59 9.06 4.61
N SER A 63 1.46 8.14 4.18
CA SER A 63 1.46 6.73 4.61
C SER A 63 1.71 6.54 6.11
N SER A 64 2.36 7.50 6.77
CA SER A 64 2.61 7.44 8.21
C SER A 64 1.35 7.48 9.07
N ILE A 65 0.25 8.05 8.54
CA ILE A 65 -1.00 8.25 9.28
C ILE A 65 -2.13 7.33 8.80
N VAL A 66 -2.00 6.69 7.63
CA VAL A 66 -3.11 5.94 7.00
C VAL A 66 -3.75 4.86 7.87
N LYS A 67 -2.98 4.17 8.73
CA LYS A 67 -3.52 3.10 9.60
C LYS A 67 -3.72 3.58 11.05
N VAL A 68 -3.32 4.81 11.39
CA VAL A 68 -3.48 5.39 12.74
C VAL A 68 -4.95 5.42 13.21
N PRO A 69 -5.94 5.81 12.39
CA PRO A 69 -7.35 5.75 12.81
C PRO A 69 -7.79 4.33 13.21
N GLN A 70 -7.27 3.30 12.53
CA GLN A 70 -7.58 1.90 12.85
C GLN A 70 -6.93 1.47 14.17
N ILE A 71 -5.69 1.89 14.42
CA ILE A 71 -4.99 1.65 15.69
C ILE A 71 -5.78 2.28 16.85
N LEU A 72 -6.18 3.54 16.70
CA LEU A 72 -6.98 4.25 17.72
C LEU A 72 -8.31 3.54 17.98
N LYS A 73 -9.01 3.10 16.92
CA LYS A 73 -10.26 2.34 17.08
C LYS A 73 -10.07 1.04 17.86
N LEU A 74 -9.02 0.27 17.57
CA LEU A 74 -8.72 -0.98 18.28
C LEU A 74 -8.42 -0.72 19.76
N VAL A 75 -7.61 0.29 20.06
CA VAL A 75 -7.25 0.64 21.45
C VAL A 75 -8.47 1.13 22.23
N GLN A 76 -9.33 1.95 21.61
CA GLN A 76 -10.53 2.48 22.25
C GLN A 76 -11.61 1.40 22.45
N SER A 77 -11.80 0.51 21.47
CA SER A 77 -12.80 -0.55 21.57
C SER A 77 -12.33 -1.74 22.42
N GLN A 78 -11.01 -1.90 22.59
CA GLN A 78 -10.37 -3.09 23.15
C GLN A 78 -10.88 -4.40 22.53
N SER A 79 -11.29 -4.35 21.26
CA SER A 79 -11.92 -5.46 20.57
C SER A 79 -11.42 -5.56 19.14
N ALA A 80 -11.07 -6.79 18.73
CA ALA A 80 -10.66 -7.12 17.37
C ALA A 80 -11.84 -7.51 16.44
N SER A 81 -13.08 -7.32 16.89
CA SER A 81 -14.27 -7.69 16.11
C SER A 81 -14.31 -6.99 14.76
N GLY A 82 -14.57 -7.74 13.69
CA GLY A 82 -14.61 -7.23 12.32
C GLY A 82 -13.25 -7.01 11.67
N VAL A 83 -12.14 -7.28 12.37
CA VAL A 83 -10.78 -7.14 11.84
C VAL A 83 -10.18 -8.51 11.53
N SER A 84 -9.79 -8.72 10.27
CA SER A 84 -9.22 -9.99 9.81
C SER A 84 -7.73 -10.08 10.09
N PHE A 85 -7.34 -10.93 11.05
CA PHE A 85 -5.93 -11.26 11.32
C PHE A 85 -5.20 -11.75 10.07
N LEU A 86 -5.83 -12.65 9.29
CA LEU A 86 -5.21 -13.24 8.09
C LEU A 86 -4.91 -12.17 7.03
N SER A 87 -5.82 -11.19 6.85
CA SER A 87 -5.60 -10.11 5.90
C SER A 87 -4.39 -9.26 6.30
N TYR A 88 -4.25 -8.91 7.58
CA TYR A 88 -3.09 -8.18 8.09
C TYR A 88 -1.80 -9.00 8.05
N LEU A 89 -1.87 -10.31 8.28
CA LEU A 89 -0.72 -11.22 8.14
C LEU A 89 -0.21 -11.22 6.69
N LEU A 90 -1.10 -11.44 5.71
CA LEU A 90 -0.74 -11.44 4.29
C LEU A 90 -0.20 -10.08 3.83
N GLU A 91 -0.83 -8.98 4.26
CA GLU A 91 -0.37 -7.62 3.96
C GLU A 91 1.01 -7.36 4.57
N THR A 92 1.26 -7.79 5.82
CA THR A 92 2.56 -7.68 6.49
C THR A 92 3.63 -8.49 5.75
N SER A 93 3.34 -9.73 5.36
CA SER A 93 4.28 -10.57 4.61
C SER A 93 4.63 -9.96 3.26
N SER A 94 3.63 -9.47 2.51
CA SER A 94 3.82 -8.80 1.23
C SER A 94 4.70 -7.55 1.37
N TYR A 95 4.42 -6.71 2.37
CA TYR A 95 5.22 -5.51 2.60
C TYR A 95 6.63 -5.80 3.09
N LEU A 96 6.83 -6.85 3.89
CA LEU A 96 8.17 -7.27 4.29
C LEU A 96 9.00 -7.72 3.09
N ILE A 97 8.44 -8.56 2.22
CA ILE A 97 9.11 -8.99 0.98
C ILE A 97 9.49 -7.79 0.13
N SER A 98 8.55 -6.85 -0.09
CA SER A 98 8.82 -5.64 -0.85
C SER A 98 9.86 -4.74 -0.20
N LEU A 99 9.84 -4.58 1.12
CA LEU A 99 10.85 -3.82 1.83
C LEU A 99 12.25 -4.42 1.61
N VAL A 100 12.41 -5.72 1.84
CA VAL A 100 13.71 -6.39 1.68
C VAL A 100 14.18 -6.34 0.24
N TYR A 101 13.28 -6.54 -0.74
CA TYR A 101 13.61 -6.42 -2.17
C TYR A 101 14.16 -5.04 -2.50
N ASN A 102 13.50 -3.96 -2.07
CA ASN A 102 13.93 -2.60 -2.35
C ASN A 102 15.26 -2.26 -1.65
N VAL A 103 15.42 -2.68 -0.40
CA VAL A 103 16.66 -2.43 0.37
C VAL A 103 17.85 -3.17 -0.24
N ARG A 104 17.68 -4.45 -0.64
CA ARG A 104 18.78 -5.24 -1.22
C ARG A 104 19.18 -4.79 -2.62
N ASN A 105 18.26 -4.18 -3.37
CA ASN A 105 18.59 -3.53 -4.65
C ASN A 105 19.13 -2.09 -4.47
N ALA A 106 19.33 -1.64 -3.22
CA ALA A 106 19.84 -0.31 -2.88
C ALA A 106 19.03 0.85 -3.51
N PHE A 107 17.71 0.66 -3.64
CA PHE A 107 16.85 1.73 -4.18
C PHE A 107 16.73 2.90 -3.20
N PRO A 108 16.40 4.11 -3.68
CA PRO A 108 16.24 5.28 -2.81
C PRO A 108 15.08 5.11 -1.82
N PHE A 109 15.23 5.55 -0.58
CA PHE A 109 14.15 5.47 0.43
C PHE A 109 12.85 6.15 0.00
N SER A 110 12.90 7.17 -0.85
CA SER A 110 11.72 7.83 -1.41
C SER A 110 10.78 6.89 -2.18
N THR A 111 11.26 5.73 -2.65
CA THR A 111 10.47 4.80 -3.48
C THR A 111 9.73 3.75 -2.64
N TYR A 112 10.31 3.34 -1.50
CA TYR A 112 9.78 2.27 -0.65
C TYR A 112 9.53 2.68 0.82
N GLY A 113 9.84 3.91 1.20
CA GLY A 113 9.75 4.36 2.60
C GLY A 113 8.35 4.24 3.18
N GLU A 114 7.33 4.42 2.35
CA GLU A 114 5.94 4.18 2.73
C GLU A 114 5.64 2.70 3.00
N THR A 115 6.26 1.77 2.27
CA THR A 115 6.16 0.33 2.56
C THR A 115 6.72 0.03 3.94
N ALA A 116 7.85 0.65 4.33
CA ALA A 116 8.42 0.49 5.66
C ALA A 116 7.48 1.04 6.77
N LEU A 117 6.91 2.24 6.57
CA LEU A 117 6.02 2.85 7.55
C LEU A 117 4.69 2.11 7.71
N VAL A 118 4.11 1.65 6.60
CA VAL A 118 2.88 0.85 6.63
C VAL A 118 3.14 -0.54 7.23
N LEU A 119 4.28 -1.16 6.94
CA LEU A 119 4.69 -2.42 7.57
C LEU A 119 4.72 -2.28 9.11
N GLY A 120 5.36 -1.24 9.63
CA GLY A 120 5.39 -0.98 11.07
C GLY A 120 4.00 -0.83 11.69
N GLN A 121 3.13 -0.04 11.05
CA GLN A 121 1.74 0.11 11.49
C GLN A 121 0.95 -1.22 11.44
N ASN A 122 1.17 -2.03 10.41
CA ASN A 122 0.53 -3.35 10.28
C ASN A 122 0.97 -4.32 11.37
N VAL A 123 2.24 -4.32 11.75
CA VAL A 123 2.74 -5.12 12.88
C VAL A 123 2.02 -4.72 14.16
N ILE A 124 1.89 -3.42 14.45
CA ILE A 124 1.17 -2.90 15.61
C ILE A 124 -0.28 -3.39 15.60
N ILE A 125 -0.99 -3.22 14.47
CA ILE A 125 -2.39 -3.66 14.34
C ILE A 125 -2.51 -5.17 14.55
N THR A 126 -1.63 -5.96 13.94
CA THR A 126 -1.66 -7.43 14.05
C THR A 126 -1.49 -7.89 15.49
N VAL A 127 -0.55 -7.28 16.23
CA VAL A 127 -0.33 -7.55 17.65
C VAL A 127 -1.55 -7.15 18.48
N LEU A 128 -2.13 -5.97 18.25
CA LEU A 128 -3.36 -5.54 18.94
C LEU A 128 -4.54 -6.48 18.67
N VAL A 129 -4.74 -6.88 17.41
CA VAL A 129 -5.79 -7.83 17.00
C VAL A 129 -5.65 -9.15 17.74
N LEU A 130 -4.45 -9.71 17.83
CA LEU A 130 -4.21 -10.97 18.53
C LEU A 130 -4.40 -10.84 20.05
N ASN A 131 -3.92 -9.75 20.65
CA ASN A 131 -4.08 -9.49 22.08
C ASN A 131 -5.56 -9.30 22.47
N TYR A 132 -6.29 -8.45 21.75
CA TYR A 132 -7.73 -8.23 22.01
C TYR A 132 -8.63 -9.40 21.59
N SER A 133 -8.08 -10.39 20.87
CA SER A 133 -8.75 -11.67 20.62
C SER A 133 -8.46 -12.73 21.70
N GLY A 134 -7.76 -12.37 22.79
CA GLY A 134 -7.35 -13.30 23.84
C GLY A 134 -6.26 -14.30 23.42
N ARG A 135 -5.52 -14.01 22.34
CA ARG A 135 -4.49 -14.90 21.75
C ARG A 135 -3.08 -14.31 21.91
N ALA A 136 -2.72 -13.87 23.11
CA ALA A 136 -1.42 -13.23 23.38
C ALA A 136 -0.22 -14.13 23.03
N SER A 137 -0.31 -15.45 23.23
CA SER A 137 0.74 -16.39 22.80
C SER A 137 0.97 -16.38 21.30
N MET A 138 -0.10 -16.28 20.50
CA MET A 138 0.01 -16.13 19.04
C MET A 138 0.64 -14.80 18.65
N ALA A 139 0.45 -13.73 19.44
CA ALA A 139 1.10 -12.44 19.19
C ALA A 139 2.63 -12.54 19.35
N ALA A 140 3.09 -13.22 20.41
CA ALA A 140 4.52 -13.49 20.60
C ALA A 140 5.09 -14.36 19.47
N LEU A 141 4.38 -15.41 19.08
CA LEU A 141 4.77 -16.27 17.94
C LEU A 141 4.84 -15.48 16.63
N PHE A 142 3.89 -14.58 16.38
CA PHE A 142 3.89 -13.72 15.20
C PHE A 142 5.13 -12.82 15.17
N VAL A 143 5.46 -12.16 16.29
CA VAL A 143 6.66 -11.29 16.38
C VAL A 143 7.94 -12.11 16.19
N ALA A 144 8.04 -13.29 16.80
CA ALA A 144 9.19 -14.17 16.63
C ALA A 144 9.33 -14.65 15.17
N ALA A 145 8.22 -15.07 14.54
CA ALA A 145 8.20 -15.47 13.15
C ALA A 145 8.55 -14.31 12.20
N LEU A 146 8.08 -13.09 12.50
CA LEU A 146 8.45 -11.89 11.75
C LEU A 146 9.93 -11.59 11.86
N ALA A 147 10.51 -11.64 13.06
CA ALA A 147 11.95 -11.43 13.26
C ALA A 147 12.79 -12.48 12.51
N ALA A 148 12.40 -13.76 12.57
CA ALA A 148 13.03 -14.81 11.79
C ALA A 148 12.88 -14.57 10.27
N SER A 149 11.71 -14.13 9.81
CA SER A 149 11.47 -13.79 8.40
C SER A 149 12.37 -12.64 7.92
N VAL A 150 12.58 -11.62 8.75
CA VAL A 150 13.49 -10.52 8.46
C VAL A 150 14.91 -11.05 8.27
N VAL A 151 15.44 -11.80 9.26
CA VAL A 151 16.81 -12.34 9.20
C VAL A 151 17.00 -13.26 7.98
N THR A 152 16.03 -14.11 7.68
CA THR A 152 16.10 -15.05 6.55
C THR A 152 16.08 -14.33 5.20
N LEU A 153 15.19 -13.36 5.00
CA LEU A 153 15.08 -12.63 3.72
C LEU A 153 16.29 -11.71 3.45
N PHE A 154 16.93 -11.18 4.51
CA PHE A 154 18.16 -10.38 4.38
C PHE A 154 19.42 -11.25 4.20
N SER A 155 19.36 -12.54 4.54
CA SER A 155 20.50 -13.45 4.38
C SER A 155 20.62 -13.93 2.93
N GLU A 156 21.68 -13.52 2.25
CA GLU A 156 21.92 -13.90 0.85
C GLU A 156 22.17 -15.40 0.67
N ASN A 157 22.64 -16.07 1.73
CA ASN A 157 22.88 -17.51 1.74
C ASN A 157 21.59 -18.34 1.82
N LEU A 158 20.51 -17.76 2.36
CA LEU A 158 19.23 -18.45 2.54
C LEU A 158 18.24 -18.10 1.45
N VAL A 159 18.18 -16.82 1.06
CA VAL A 159 17.31 -16.31 0.00
C VAL A 159 18.17 -15.50 -0.94
N ASP A 160 18.48 -16.07 -2.10
CA ASP A 160 19.18 -15.36 -3.17
C ASP A 160 18.26 -14.31 -3.83
N MET A 161 18.84 -13.45 -4.66
CA MET A 161 18.09 -12.40 -5.34
C MET A 161 17.04 -12.98 -6.32
N GLN A 162 17.28 -14.15 -6.91
CA GLN A 162 16.33 -14.77 -7.83
C GLN A 162 15.06 -15.23 -7.10
N ASN A 163 15.18 -15.91 -5.97
CA ASN A 163 14.03 -16.28 -5.15
C ASN A 163 13.31 -15.05 -4.60
N LEU A 164 14.06 -14.02 -4.19
CA LEU A 164 13.47 -12.76 -3.73
C LEU A 164 12.66 -12.06 -4.84
N ARG A 165 13.09 -12.13 -6.10
CA ARG A 165 12.32 -11.63 -7.26
C ARG A 165 11.01 -12.38 -7.44
N TYR A 166 10.99 -13.70 -7.28
CA TYR A 166 9.74 -14.47 -7.35
C TYR A 166 8.79 -14.11 -6.20
N LEU A 167 9.33 -13.95 -4.99
CA LEU A 167 8.54 -13.49 -3.84
C LEU A 167 7.97 -12.09 -4.09
N GLN A 168 8.77 -11.17 -4.63
CA GLN A 168 8.34 -9.81 -4.97
C GLN A 168 7.28 -9.81 -6.09
N ALA A 169 7.44 -10.65 -7.10
CA ALA A 169 6.44 -10.84 -8.14
C ALA A 169 5.12 -11.37 -7.56
N GLY A 170 5.19 -12.34 -6.64
CA GLY A 170 4.04 -12.86 -5.93
C GLY A 170 3.34 -11.81 -5.07
N ALA A 171 4.09 -11.00 -4.33
CA ALA A 171 3.59 -9.86 -3.55
C ALA A 171 2.84 -8.86 -4.44
N GLY A 172 3.44 -8.46 -5.56
CA GLY A 172 2.79 -7.61 -6.55
C GLY A 172 1.52 -8.23 -7.16
N ALA A 173 1.59 -9.51 -7.53
CA ALA A 173 0.47 -10.23 -8.11
C ALA A 173 -0.72 -10.34 -7.14
N LEU A 174 -0.47 -10.60 -5.86
CA LEU A 174 -1.51 -10.60 -4.82
C LEU A 174 -2.17 -9.22 -4.68
N GLY A 175 -1.37 -8.15 -4.72
CA GLY A 175 -1.87 -6.78 -4.70
C GLY A 175 -2.80 -6.46 -5.87
N VAL A 176 -2.43 -6.88 -7.08
CA VAL A 176 -3.24 -6.72 -8.30
C VAL A 176 -4.49 -7.60 -8.26
N ALA A 177 -4.33 -8.88 -7.91
CA ALA A 177 -5.42 -9.85 -7.83
C ALA A 177 -6.51 -9.43 -6.84
N SER A 178 -6.16 -8.73 -5.76
CA SER A 178 -7.13 -8.23 -4.78
C SER A 178 -8.22 -7.32 -5.36
N LYS A 179 -7.96 -6.65 -6.49
CA LYS A 179 -8.88 -5.72 -7.13
C LYS A 179 -9.85 -6.40 -8.10
N VAL A 180 -9.52 -7.61 -8.56
CA VAL A 180 -10.32 -8.35 -9.55
C VAL A 180 -11.71 -8.71 -9.02
N PRO A 181 -11.88 -9.27 -7.79
CA PRO A 181 -13.20 -9.53 -7.26
C PRO A 181 -14.08 -8.28 -7.17
N GLN A 182 -13.48 -7.13 -6.83
CA GLN A 182 -14.18 -5.85 -6.74
C GLN A 182 -14.68 -5.39 -8.12
N ILE A 183 -13.85 -5.49 -9.16
CA ILE A 183 -14.22 -5.15 -10.54
C ILE A 183 -15.39 -6.02 -11.01
N LEU A 184 -15.31 -7.33 -10.75
CA LEU A 184 -16.34 -8.29 -11.15
C LEU A 184 -17.66 -8.06 -10.40
N ALA A 185 -17.59 -7.78 -9.10
CA ALA A 185 -18.77 -7.47 -8.30
C ALA A 185 -19.53 -6.24 -8.84
N ILE A 186 -18.82 -5.16 -9.19
CA ILE A 186 -19.44 -3.96 -9.77
C ILE A 186 -20.12 -4.26 -11.11
N LEU A 187 -19.51 -5.12 -11.95
CA LEU A 187 -20.14 -5.55 -13.21
C LEU A 187 -21.40 -6.36 -12.97
N GLN A 188 -21.38 -7.28 -12.00
CA GLN A 188 -22.51 -8.16 -11.69
C GLN A 188 -23.66 -7.41 -11.01
N GLU A 189 -23.35 -6.48 -10.12
CA GLU A 189 -24.34 -5.67 -9.41
C GLU A 189 -24.91 -4.53 -10.28
N GLY A 190 -24.22 -4.15 -11.37
CA GLY A 190 -24.64 -3.04 -12.24
C GLY A 190 -24.59 -1.68 -11.54
N GLY A 191 -23.75 -1.54 -10.51
CA GLY A 191 -23.66 -0.37 -9.65
C GLY A 191 -22.43 -0.40 -8.74
N THR A 192 -22.04 0.75 -8.21
CA THR A 192 -20.83 0.89 -7.36
C THR A 192 -21.12 0.73 -5.87
N GLY A 193 -22.40 0.59 -5.47
CA GLY A 193 -22.79 0.24 -4.11
C GLY A 193 -22.36 1.28 -3.07
N GLN A 194 -21.50 0.88 -2.11
CA GLN A 194 -20.91 1.74 -1.07
C GLN A 194 -19.49 2.20 -1.39
N LEU A 195 -19.04 1.96 -2.62
CA LEU A 195 -17.71 2.39 -3.04
C LEU A 195 -17.65 3.91 -3.12
N SER A 196 -16.69 4.50 -2.40
CA SER A 196 -16.47 5.94 -2.41
C SER A 196 -15.74 6.36 -3.70
N ALA A 197 -16.35 7.27 -4.47
CA ALA A 197 -15.71 7.88 -5.64
C ALA A 197 -14.36 8.51 -5.27
N PHE A 198 -14.32 9.22 -4.14
CA PHE A 198 -13.11 9.85 -3.62
C PHE A 198 -11.98 8.82 -3.41
N THR A 199 -12.30 7.66 -2.84
CA THR A 199 -11.33 6.58 -2.63
C THR A 199 -10.83 6.00 -3.96
N VAL A 200 -11.73 5.74 -4.92
CA VAL A 200 -11.37 5.17 -6.23
C VAL A 200 -10.44 6.09 -7.01
N PHE A 201 -10.78 7.39 -7.11
CA PHE A 201 -9.94 8.35 -7.82
C PHE A 201 -8.60 8.58 -7.11
N ASN A 202 -8.58 8.61 -5.78
CA ASN A 202 -7.30 8.70 -5.05
C ASN A 202 -6.42 7.47 -5.26
N TYR A 203 -6.99 6.25 -5.35
CA TYR A 203 -6.22 5.07 -5.71
C TYR A 203 -5.67 5.15 -7.13
N LEU A 204 -6.44 5.67 -8.08
CA LEU A 204 -5.96 5.90 -9.44
C LEU A 204 -4.77 6.87 -9.45
N LEU A 205 -4.94 8.06 -8.86
CA LEU A 205 -3.91 9.09 -8.80
C LEU A 205 -2.66 8.62 -8.05
N GLY A 206 -2.84 7.94 -6.91
CA GLY A 206 -1.74 7.37 -6.15
C GLY A 206 -0.97 6.30 -6.93
N SER A 207 -1.66 5.42 -7.65
CA SER A 207 -0.99 4.43 -8.50
C SER A 207 -0.28 5.05 -9.70
N LEU A 208 -0.82 6.13 -10.28
CA LEU A 208 -0.16 6.89 -11.34
C LEU A 208 1.12 7.57 -10.84
N ALA A 209 1.04 8.20 -9.66
CA ALA A 209 2.20 8.80 -9.02
C ALA A 209 3.31 7.75 -8.82
N ARG A 210 2.96 6.52 -8.45
CA ARG A 210 3.94 5.43 -8.32
C ARG A 210 4.56 4.98 -9.62
N VAL A 211 3.77 4.83 -10.68
CA VAL A 211 4.32 4.57 -12.01
C VAL A 211 5.33 5.65 -12.39
N PHE A 212 4.98 6.93 -12.18
CA PHE A 212 5.87 8.05 -12.46
C PHE A 212 7.15 8.02 -11.60
N THR A 213 7.04 7.87 -10.28
CA THR A 213 8.22 7.86 -9.39
C THR A 213 9.14 6.68 -9.66
N THR A 214 8.59 5.51 -9.99
CA THR A 214 9.39 4.33 -10.35
C THR A 214 10.12 4.56 -11.67
N LEU A 215 9.46 5.12 -12.69
CA LEU A 215 10.12 5.46 -13.95
C LEU A 215 11.27 6.47 -13.80
N GLN A 216 11.21 7.36 -12.80
CA GLN A 216 12.25 8.36 -12.57
C GLN A 216 13.36 7.91 -11.63
N GLU A 217 13.06 7.04 -10.64
CA GLU A 217 13.98 6.72 -9.54
C GLU A 217 14.47 5.28 -9.51
N VAL A 218 13.87 4.37 -10.29
CA VAL A 218 14.13 2.92 -10.20
C VAL A 218 14.26 2.31 -11.60
N ASP A 219 15.41 1.71 -11.90
CA ASP A 219 15.60 0.92 -13.13
C ASP A 219 15.24 -0.57 -12.91
N ASP A 220 13.99 -0.82 -12.50
CA ASP A 220 13.49 -2.18 -12.24
C ASP A 220 12.15 -2.42 -12.92
N LYS A 221 12.17 -3.28 -13.94
CA LYS A 221 10.99 -3.63 -14.74
C LYS A 221 9.95 -4.42 -13.94
N LEU A 222 10.37 -5.20 -12.93
CA LEU A 222 9.44 -5.99 -12.12
C LEU A 222 8.57 -5.06 -11.26
N ILE A 223 9.18 -4.09 -10.57
CA ILE A 223 8.45 -3.09 -9.78
C ILE A 223 7.56 -2.25 -10.70
N LEU A 224 8.12 -1.79 -11.83
CA LEU A 224 7.38 -0.98 -12.80
C LEU A 224 6.13 -1.70 -13.32
N TYR A 225 6.25 -2.93 -13.79
CA TYR A 225 5.10 -3.70 -14.28
C TYR A 225 4.07 -3.97 -13.19
N GLY A 226 4.51 -4.18 -11.94
CA GLY A 226 3.61 -4.26 -10.80
C GLY A 226 2.75 -3.00 -10.62
N PHE A 227 3.38 -1.82 -10.65
CA PHE A 227 2.64 -0.56 -10.53
C PHE A 227 1.77 -0.24 -11.74
N VAL A 228 2.23 -0.54 -12.95
CA VAL A 228 1.45 -0.37 -14.19
C VAL A 228 0.21 -1.26 -14.17
N ALA A 229 0.34 -2.52 -13.76
CA ALA A 229 -0.81 -3.42 -13.60
C ALA A 229 -1.79 -2.91 -12.53
N GLY A 230 -1.28 -2.44 -11.40
CA GLY A 230 -2.09 -1.82 -10.35
C GLY A 230 -2.84 -0.57 -10.84
N PHE A 231 -2.17 0.30 -11.60
CA PHE A 231 -2.77 1.47 -12.22
C PHE A 231 -3.87 1.10 -13.23
N ALA A 232 -3.61 0.11 -14.10
CA ALA A 232 -4.60 -0.34 -15.07
C ALA A 232 -5.89 -0.84 -14.39
N LEU A 233 -5.79 -1.63 -13.31
CA LEU A 233 -6.98 -2.07 -12.57
C LEU A 233 -7.68 -0.94 -11.83
N ASN A 234 -6.94 0.01 -11.25
CA ASN A 234 -7.55 1.20 -10.66
C ASN A 234 -8.26 2.08 -11.72
N LEU A 235 -7.73 2.12 -12.95
CA LEU A 235 -8.35 2.83 -14.06
C LEU A 235 -9.66 2.16 -14.45
N VAL A 236 -9.71 0.82 -14.52
CA VAL A 236 -10.95 0.07 -14.74
C VAL A 236 -11.98 0.40 -13.66
N LEU A 237 -11.59 0.38 -12.38
CA LEU A 237 -12.50 0.74 -11.27
C LEU A 237 -13.01 2.19 -11.38
N ALA A 238 -12.14 3.13 -11.77
CA ALA A 238 -12.53 4.52 -11.97
C ALA A 238 -13.50 4.69 -13.15
N LEU A 239 -13.26 3.99 -14.26
CA LEU A 239 -14.17 3.97 -15.41
C LEU A 239 -15.53 3.36 -15.03
N GLN A 240 -15.54 2.26 -14.26
CA GLN A 240 -16.78 1.70 -13.73
C GLN A 240 -17.50 2.68 -12.79
N MET A 241 -16.76 3.42 -11.96
CA MET A 241 -17.32 4.44 -11.08
C MET A 241 -18.05 5.54 -11.88
N VAL A 242 -17.43 6.01 -12.97
CA VAL A 242 -18.04 7.02 -13.86
C VAL A 242 -19.22 6.44 -14.65
N TYR A 243 -19.07 5.23 -15.18
CA TYR A 243 -20.12 4.58 -15.98
C TYR A 243 -21.39 4.31 -15.16
N TYR A 244 -21.25 3.81 -13.94
CA TYR A 244 -22.36 3.51 -13.03
C TYR A 244 -22.74 4.66 -12.09
N TRP A 245 -22.26 5.89 -12.35
CA TRP A 245 -22.46 7.05 -11.47
C TRP A 245 -23.93 7.35 -11.16
N ASN A 246 -24.80 7.14 -12.16
CA ASN A 246 -26.25 7.36 -12.07
C ASN A 246 -27.05 6.05 -12.09
N ALA A 247 -26.39 4.89 -11.96
CA ALA A 247 -27.10 3.62 -11.96
C ALA A 247 -27.98 3.52 -10.70
N PRO A 248 -29.24 3.05 -10.81
CA PRO A 248 -30.11 2.87 -9.65
C PRO A 248 -29.48 1.86 -8.68
N SER A 249 -28.86 2.36 -7.61
CA SER A 249 -28.30 1.49 -6.58
C SER A 249 -29.42 0.64 -5.98
N ALA A 250 -29.18 -0.66 -5.80
CA ALA A 250 -30.09 -1.60 -5.12
C ALA A 250 -30.50 -1.15 -3.71
N LYS A 251 -29.95 -0.05 -3.17
CA LYS A 251 -30.50 0.69 -2.03
C LYS A 251 -31.95 1.19 -2.20
N ALA A 252 -32.50 1.22 -3.42
CA ALA A 252 -33.95 1.39 -3.62
C ALA A 252 -34.79 0.14 -3.27
N LYS A 253 -34.16 -1.03 -3.07
CA LYS A 253 -34.82 -2.30 -2.70
C LYS A 253 -34.01 -3.07 -1.65
N GLY A 254 -34.06 -2.59 -0.41
CA GLY A 254 -33.92 -3.45 0.78
C GLY A 254 -32.50 -3.88 1.18
N LYS A 255 -32.05 -3.33 2.31
CA LYS A 255 -30.96 -3.76 3.21
C LYS A 255 -30.25 -5.10 2.84
N GLN A 256 -29.08 -5.01 2.21
CA GLN A 256 -28.02 -6.00 2.40
C GLN A 256 -26.90 -5.39 3.23
N LYS A 257 -26.47 -6.12 4.26
CA LYS A 257 -25.36 -5.77 5.15
C LYS A 257 -24.06 -5.79 4.35
N GLU A 258 -23.27 -4.73 4.49
CA GLU A 258 -21.93 -4.61 3.94
C GLU A 258 -21.05 -5.81 4.33
N VAL A 259 -20.44 -6.44 3.33
CA VAL A 259 -19.17 -7.13 3.53
C VAL A 259 -18.09 -6.07 3.33
N PRO A 260 -17.24 -5.80 4.34
CA PRO A 260 -16.13 -4.87 4.18
C PRO A 260 -15.27 -5.32 3.01
N VAL A 261 -14.83 -4.39 2.16
CA VAL A 261 -13.77 -4.64 1.17
C VAL A 261 -12.49 -4.92 1.96
N ALA A 262 -12.31 -6.18 2.37
CA ALA A 262 -11.06 -6.71 2.81
C ALA A 262 -10.30 -7.21 1.58
N ALA A 263 -9.01 -6.84 1.50
CA ALA A 263 -8.04 -7.55 0.67
C ALA A 263 -8.17 -9.08 0.89
N PRO A 264 -7.94 -9.90 -0.15
CA PRO A 264 -8.73 -11.07 -0.44
C PRO A 264 -8.67 -12.07 0.72
N VAL A 265 -9.83 -12.29 1.33
CA VAL A 265 -10.20 -13.60 1.84
C VAL A 265 -10.82 -14.33 0.65
N SER A 266 -10.08 -15.24 0.04
CA SER A 266 -10.67 -16.23 -0.87
C SER A 266 -10.89 -17.52 -0.10
N ALA A 267 -12.15 -17.94 -0.03
CA ALA A 267 -12.60 -19.24 0.44
C ALA A 267 -13.61 -19.78 -0.58
N THR A 268 -13.56 -21.07 -0.94
CA THR A 268 -14.67 -21.95 -1.41
C THR A 268 -14.12 -23.39 -1.55
N THR A 269 -14.25 -24.26 -0.53
CA THR A 269 -15.22 -25.37 -0.28
C THR A 269 -15.12 -26.64 -1.16
N THR A 270 -14.96 -27.78 -0.47
CA THR A 270 -15.69 -29.03 -0.77
C THR A 270 -16.05 -29.78 0.52
N SER A 271 -17.24 -30.36 0.48
CA SER A 271 -18.06 -30.99 1.52
C SER A 271 -17.50 -32.30 2.11
N THR A 272 -17.73 -32.51 3.42
CA THR A 272 -17.66 -33.85 4.07
C THR A 272 -19.03 -34.26 4.61
N PRO A 273 -19.46 -35.53 4.46
CA PRO A 273 -20.61 -36.06 5.19
C PRO A 273 -20.22 -36.37 6.64
N LYS A 274 -21.05 -35.92 7.59
CA LYS A 274 -20.89 -36.19 9.03
C LYS A 274 -21.20 -37.65 9.37
N SER A 275 -20.19 -38.38 9.80
CA SER A 275 -20.33 -39.54 10.68
C SER A 275 -20.60 -39.04 12.11
N LYS A 276 -21.70 -39.49 12.73
CA LYS A 276 -21.93 -39.41 14.17
C LYS A 276 -22.37 -40.79 14.67
N GLY A 277 -21.44 -41.51 15.29
CA GLY A 277 -21.73 -42.54 16.30
C GLY A 277 -21.84 -41.91 17.71
N PRO A 278 -22.12 -42.71 18.75
CA PRO A 278 -23.44 -42.72 19.38
C PRO A 278 -23.44 -42.09 20.77
N THR A 279 -24.57 -41.52 21.20
CA THR A 279 -24.79 -41.17 22.60
C THR A 279 -26.06 -41.83 23.10
N THR A 280 -25.83 -42.86 23.92
CA THR A 280 -26.80 -43.53 24.77
C THR A 280 -27.33 -42.60 25.88
N ARG A 281 -28.44 -43.04 26.51
CA ARG A 281 -29.01 -42.63 27.82
C ARG A 281 -30.17 -41.61 27.70
N ARG A 282 -31.36 -41.79 28.29
CA ARG A 282 -32.04 -42.84 29.09
C ARG A 282 -33.48 -42.35 29.32
N ARG A 283 -34.43 -43.28 29.23
CA ARG A 283 -35.79 -43.31 29.82
C ARG A 283 -36.35 -42.06 30.52
N GLY A 284 -37.56 -41.72 30.08
CA GLY A 284 -38.61 -40.98 30.79
C GLY A 284 -39.83 -40.99 29.91
#